data_AF-A0A6P8L4B7-F1
#
_entry.id   AF-A0A6P8L4B7-F1
#
_cell.length_a   1.000
_cell.length_b   1.000
_cell.length_c   1.000
_cell.angle_alpha   90.00
_cell.angle_beta   90.00
_cell.angle_gamma   90.00
#
_symmetry.space_group_name_H-M   'P 1'
#
loop_
_entity.id
_entity.type
_entity.pdbx_description
1 polymer ?
#
loop_
_entity_poly.entity_id
_entity_poly.type
_entity_poly.pdbx_seq_one_letter_code
_entity_poly.pdbx_strand_id
1 'polypeptide(L)'
;SSWISWFLGIKGNEYLCRVPIDYIQETFNQMRLEYFTEVLQVILNPGFDSSLDWVVGDEEKWYGMIHARYIMSERKALPVGPSDVWVNSNVKIFCPRCNDTQPDQRH
;
A
#
# COMPACT_ATOMS: atom_id res chain seq x y z
N SER A 1 -15.05 10.97 4.60
CA SER A 1 -14.36 9.76 4.14
C SER A 1 -12.89 9.89 4.54
N SER A 2 -12.09 8.82 4.69
CA SER A 2 -10.65 8.97 4.97
C SER A 2 -9.83 9.05 3.68
N TRP A 3 -8.62 9.61 3.74
CA TRP A 3 -7.70 9.64 2.60
C TRP A 3 -7.44 8.24 2.05
N ILE A 4 -7.19 7.26 2.93
CA ILE A 4 -7.00 5.85 2.52
C ILE A 4 -8.24 5.29 1.80
N SER A 5 -9.45 5.58 2.27
CA SER A 5 -10.67 5.11 1.59
C SER A 5 -10.81 5.71 0.20
N TRP A 6 -10.51 7.00 0.07
CA TRP A 6 -10.52 7.69 -1.21
C TRP A 6 -9.46 7.15 -2.16
N PHE A 7 -8.21 7.03 -1.69
CA PHE A 7 -7.06 6.60 -2.48
C PHE A 7 -7.23 5.18 -3.02
N LEU A 8 -7.74 4.25 -2.21
CA LEU A 8 -8.05 2.88 -2.65
C LEU A 8 -9.22 2.81 -3.65
N GLY A 9 -10.07 3.84 -3.70
CA GLY A 9 -11.16 3.95 -4.66
C GLY A 9 -10.75 4.51 -6.03
N ILE A 10 -9.52 4.99 -6.19
CA ILE A 10 -9.02 5.50 -7.46
C ILE A 10 -8.84 4.33 -8.44
N LYS A 11 -9.33 4.51 -9.68
CA LYS A 11 -9.14 3.52 -10.74
C LYS A 11 -7.65 3.24 -10.95
N GLY A 12 -7.26 1.98 -10.88
CA GLY A 12 -5.87 1.55 -10.93
C GLY A 12 -5.30 1.14 -9.57
N ASN A 13 -5.89 1.57 -8.45
CA ASN A 13 -5.45 1.19 -7.10
C ASN A 13 -6.13 -0.07 -6.55
N GLU A 14 -6.77 -0.85 -7.43
CA GLU A 14 -7.55 -2.04 -7.09
C GLU A 14 -6.71 -3.15 -6.43
N TYR A 15 -5.40 -3.17 -6.72
CA TYR A 15 -4.48 -4.10 -6.10
C TYR A 15 -4.02 -3.66 -4.71
N LEU A 16 -4.28 -2.42 -4.29
CA LEU A 16 -3.87 -1.97 -2.96
C LEU A 16 -4.85 -2.46 -1.90
N CYS A 17 -4.33 -2.76 -0.72
CA CYS A 17 -5.13 -3.14 0.43
C CYS A 17 -5.04 -2.09 1.51
N ARG A 18 -6.08 -2.01 2.35
CA ARG A 18 -6.08 -1.10 3.49
C ARG A 18 -5.03 -1.54 4.52
N VAL A 19 -3.96 -0.76 4.62
CA VAL A 19 -2.99 -0.87 5.71
C VAL A 19 -3.60 -0.34 7.02
N PRO A 20 -3.48 -1.05 8.15
CA PRO A 20 -3.89 -0.61 9.47
C PRO A 20 -3.18 0.68 9.90
N ILE A 21 -3.92 1.56 10.59
CA ILE A 21 -3.43 2.90 10.98
C ILE A 21 -2.25 2.79 11.95
N ASP A 22 -2.34 1.89 12.93
CA ASP A 22 -1.28 1.56 13.88
C ASP A 22 0.00 1.12 13.15
N TYR A 23 -0.11 0.24 12.14
CA TYR A 23 1.04 -0.16 11.33
C TYR A 23 1.66 1.02 10.57
N ILE A 24 0.84 1.91 9.99
CA ILE A 24 1.33 3.11 9.29
C ILE A 24 2.13 3.99 10.25
N GLN A 25 1.55 4.30 11.42
CA GLN A 25 2.20 5.14 12.44
C GLN A 25 3.52 4.53 12.94
N GLU A 26 3.51 3.23 13.26
CA GLU A 26 4.73 2.52 13.66
C GLU A 26 5.79 2.53 12.56
N THR A 27 5.40 2.34 11.31
CA THR A 27 6.33 2.31 10.17
C THR A 27 6.98 3.68 9.95
N PHE A 28 6.23 4.78 10.03
CA PHE A 28 6.80 6.14 9.97
C PHE A 28 7.81 6.38 11.09
N ASN A 29 7.48 5.95 12.31
CA ASN A 29 8.37 6.05 13.47
C ASN A 29 9.65 5.22 13.27
N GLN A 30 9.53 3.98 12.78
CA GLN A 30 10.67 3.10 12.50
C GLN A 30 11.55 3.61 11.37
N MET A 31 10.96 4.25 10.35
CA MET A 31 11.69 4.90 9.26
C MET A 31 12.31 6.25 9.71
N ARG A 32 12.09 6.68 10.95
CA ARG A 32 12.53 7.98 11.51
C ARG A 32 12.07 9.17 10.68
N LEU A 33 10.87 9.08 10.12
CA LEU A 33 10.29 10.07 9.23
C LEU A 33 9.52 11.15 9.98
N GLU A 34 10.03 11.58 11.13
CA GLU A 34 9.42 12.65 11.94
C GLU A 34 9.32 13.98 11.15
N TYR A 35 10.11 14.14 10.09
CA TYR A 35 10.06 15.28 9.16
C TYR A 35 8.92 15.24 8.13
N PHE A 36 8.16 14.14 8.06
CA PHE A 36 7.03 13.98 7.12
C PHE A 36 5.70 13.91 7.87
N THR A 37 5.56 14.67 8.95
CA THR A 37 4.34 14.69 9.76
C THR A 37 3.14 15.23 8.99
N GLU A 38 3.35 16.15 8.06
CA GLU A 38 2.32 16.69 7.17
C GLU A 38 1.74 15.59 6.27
N VAL A 39 2.60 14.74 5.69
CA VAL A 39 2.17 13.58 4.91
C VAL A 39 1.36 12.62 5.79
N LEU A 40 1.83 12.33 7.00
CA LEU A 40 1.15 11.44 7.93
C LEU A 40 -0.23 11.99 8.32
N GLN A 41 -0.34 13.31 8.52
CA GLN A 41 -1.60 13.99 8.80
C GLN A 41 -2.61 13.81 7.68
N VAL A 42 -2.18 13.88 6.41
CA VAL A 42 -3.08 13.65 5.26
C VAL A 42 -3.48 12.18 5.15
N ILE A 43 -2.50 11.25 5.13
CA ILE A 43 -2.77 9.81 4.99
C ILE A 43 -3.72 9.32 6.08
N LEU A 44 -3.56 9.81 7.32
CA LEU A 44 -4.35 9.42 8.47
C LEU A 44 -5.57 10.32 8.73
N ASN A 45 -5.86 11.30 7.87
CA ASN A 45 -6.97 12.22 8.07
C ASN A 45 -8.32 11.48 8.00
N PRO A 46 -9.09 11.39 9.11
CA PRO A 46 -10.40 10.75 9.10
C PRO A 46 -11.48 11.60 8.41
N GLY A 47 -11.25 12.91 8.32
CA GLY A 47 -12.15 13.90 7.73
C GLY A 47 -11.71 14.36 6.34
N PHE A 48 -10.89 13.58 5.65
CA PHE A 48 -10.36 13.94 4.33
C PHE A 48 -11.47 14.28 3.32
N ASP A 49 -11.29 15.41 2.64
CA ASP A 49 -12.12 15.86 1.54
C ASP A 49 -11.23 16.20 0.34
N SER A 50 -11.30 15.37 -0.70
CA SER A 50 -10.52 15.55 -1.94
C SER A 50 -10.80 16.87 -2.68
N SER A 51 -11.87 17.58 -2.32
CA SER A 51 -12.24 18.86 -2.92
C SER A 51 -11.59 20.05 -2.22
N LEU A 52 -11.14 19.87 -0.98
CA LEU A 52 -10.61 20.92 -0.10
C LEU A 52 -9.15 20.68 0.27
N ASP A 53 -8.75 19.43 0.45
CA ASP A 53 -7.41 19.03 0.83
C ASP A 53 -6.51 18.92 -0.41
N TRP A 54 -5.40 19.64 -0.42
CA TRP A 54 -4.38 19.55 -1.46
C TRP A 54 -3.50 18.32 -1.23
N VAL A 55 -3.44 17.43 -2.22
CA VAL A 55 -2.59 16.23 -2.20
C VAL A 55 -1.44 16.47 -3.18
N VAL A 56 -0.20 16.44 -2.69
CA VAL A 56 0.99 16.79 -3.49
C VAL A 56 1.57 15.57 -4.21
N GLY A 57 1.16 14.37 -3.79
CA GLY A 57 1.63 13.10 -4.35
C GLY A 57 2.69 12.42 -3.48
N ASP A 58 3.27 13.13 -2.50
CA ASP A 58 4.13 12.51 -1.50
C ASP A 58 3.35 11.45 -0.70
N GLU A 59 2.06 11.69 -0.43
CA GLU A 59 1.17 10.79 0.30
C GLU A 59 1.01 9.44 -0.40
N GLU A 60 0.81 9.46 -1.72
CA GLU A 60 0.73 8.25 -2.55
C GLU A 60 2.03 7.46 -2.48
N LYS A 61 3.17 8.13 -2.67
CA LYS A 61 4.49 7.50 -2.62
C LYS A 61 4.75 6.87 -1.26
N TRP A 62 4.47 7.60 -0.17
CA TRP A 62 4.68 7.12 1.19
C TRP A 62 3.75 5.96 1.53
N TYR A 63 2.47 6.05 1.14
CA TYR A 63 1.53 4.94 1.32
C TYR A 63 1.98 3.69 0.56
N GLY A 64 2.45 3.84 -0.68
CA GLY A 64 2.99 2.73 -1.48
C GLY A 64 4.19 2.04 -0.81
N MET A 65 5.13 2.81 -0.26
CA MET A 65 6.29 2.25 0.46
C MET A 65 5.87 1.48 1.73
N ILE A 66 4.89 2.00 2.46
CA ILE A 66 4.38 1.37 3.68
C ILE A 66 3.56 0.13 3.34
N HIS A 67 2.74 0.21 2.29
CA HIS A 67 1.98 -0.92 1.77
C HIS A 67 2.90 -2.06 1.34
N ALA A 68 3.97 -1.76 0.58
CA ALA A 68 4.98 -2.75 0.19
C ALA A 68 5.63 -3.43 1.41
N ARG A 69 6.00 -2.65 2.44
CA ARG A 69 6.53 -3.22 3.69
C ARG A 69 5.51 -4.08 4.42
N TYR A 70 4.26 -3.63 4.47
CA TYR A 70 3.17 -4.34 5.12
C TYR A 70 2.94 -5.72 4.51
N ILE A 71 2.82 -5.80 3.18
CA ILE A 71 2.65 -7.08 2.47
C ILE A 71 3.88 -7.99 2.56
N MET A 72 5.09 -7.42 2.71
CA MET A 72 6.33 -8.19 2.85
C MET A 72 6.64 -8.60 4.29
N SER A 73 6.11 -7.89 5.29
CA SER A 73 6.43 -8.12 6.72
C SER A 73 5.90 -9.45 7.23
N GLU A 74 4.83 -9.98 6.63
CA GLU A 74 4.36 -11.33 6.89
C GLU A 74 5.15 -12.32 6.03
N ARG A 75 6.07 -13.04 6.67
CA ARG A 75 6.92 -14.09 6.10
C ARG A 75 6.13 -15.29 5.54
N LYS A 76 5.21 -15.12 4.58
CA LYS A 76 4.58 -16.19 3.79
C LYS A 76 4.11 -15.70 2.39
N ALA A 77 4.76 -14.68 1.83
CA ALA A 77 4.64 -14.42 0.39
C ALA A 77 5.29 -15.59 -0.37
N LEU A 78 4.51 -16.63 -0.63
CA LEU A 78 4.95 -17.73 -1.48
C LEU A 78 4.89 -17.25 -2.94
N PRO A 79 5.93 -17.46 -3.74
CA PRO A 79 5.81 -17.26 -5.18
C PRO A 79 4.73 -18.21 -5.69
N VAL A 80 3.64 -17.65 -6.23
CA VAL A 80 2.59 -18.44 -6.87
C VAL A 80 2.78 -18.30 -8.36
N GLY A 81 3.13 -19.41 -9.01
CA GLY A 81 2.98 -19.54 -10.46
C GLY A 81 1.49 -19.68 -10.76
N PRO A 82 0.87 -18.77 -11.54
CA PRO A 82 -0.53 -18.92 -11.94
C PRO A 82 -0.75 -20.05 -12.95
N SER A 83 0.32 -20.70 -13.41
CA SER A 83 0.29 -21.85 -14.31
C SER A 83 1.48 -22.78 -14.05
N ASP A 84 1.24 -24.08 -14.19
CA ASP A 84 2.18 -25.20 -14.25
C ASP A 84 2.90 -25.31 -15.62
N VAL A 85 2.48 -24.50 -16.60
CA VAL A 85 3.13 -24.38 -17.91
C VAL A 85 4.28 -23.38 -17.81
N TRP A 86 5.51 -23.90 -17.89
CA TRP A 86 6.70 -23.07 -18.05
C TRP A 86 6.52 -22.14 -19.27
N VAL A 87 6.86 -20.86 -19.10
CA VAL A 87 6.93 -19.77 -20.11
C VAL A 87 5.71 -18.83 -20.25
N ASN A 88 4.54 -19.07 -19.62
CA ASN A 88 3.33 -18.28 -19.97
C ASN A 88 2.74 -17.33 -18.91
N SER A 89 3.50 -16.85 -17.91
CA SER A 89 3.02 -15.80 -16.99
C SER A 89 4.15 -15.14 -16.18
N ASN A 90 4.01 -13.84 -15.89
CA ASN A 90 4.82 -13.17 -14.88
C ASN A 90 4.54 -13.75 -13.49
N VAL A 91 5.58 -13.85 -12.65
CA VAL A 91 5.44 -14.26 -11.24
C VAL A 91 4.48 -13.27 -10.55
N LYS A 92 3.55 -13.79 -9.76
CA LYS A 92 2.67 -12.98 -8.93
C LYS A 92 2.98 -13.25 -7.46
N ILE A 93 2.87 -12.22 -6.63
CA ILE A 93 3.02 -12.31 -5.18
C ILE A 93 1.63 -12.48 -4.58
N PHE A 94 1.37 -13.62 -3.95
CA PHE A 94 0.13 -13.81 -3.19
C PHE A 94 0.23 -13.09 -1.84
N CYS A 95 -0.73 -12.21 -1.55
CA CYS A 95 -0.87 -11.60 -0.24
C CYS A 95 -1.92 -12.37 0.58
N PRO A 96 -1.51 -13.19 1.58
CA PRO A 96 -2.45 -13.97 2.39
C PRO A 96 -3.41 -13.10 3.21
N ARG A 97 -3.08 -11.82 3.43
CA ARG A 97 -3.93 -10.88 4.16
C ARG A 97 -5.05 -10.28 3.29
N CYS A 98 -4.85 -10.21 1.98
CA CYS A 98 -5.84 -9.69 1.03
C CYS A 98 -6.62 -10.80 0.33
N ASN A 99 -6.15 -12.05 0.45
CA ASN A 99 -6.59 -13.18 -0.35
C ASN A 99 -6.53 -12.86 -1.87
N ASP A 100 -5.49 -12.14 -2.29
CA ASP A 100 -5.35 -11.65 -3.67
C ASP A 100 -3.89 -11.73 -4.17
N THR A 101 -3.73 -11.76 -5.50
CA THR A 101 -2.45 -11.85 -6.20
C THR A 101 -2.03 -10.50 -6.77
N GLN A 102 -0.84 -10.03 -6.39
CA GLN A 102 -0.26 -8.78 -6.87
C GLN A 102 0.82 -9.05 -7.93
N PRO A 103 1.02 -8.14 -8.91
CA PRO A 103 2.12 -8.26 -9.85
C PRO A 103 3.48 -8.19 -9.12
N ASP A 104 4.43 -9.06 -9.46
CA ASP A 104 5.80 -8.99 -8.93
C ASP A 104 6.48 -7.70 -9.43
N GLN A 105 6.77 -6.77 -8.52
CA GLN A 105 7.40 -5.49 -8.83
C GLN A 105 8.94 -5.52 -8.72
N ARG A 106 9.57 -6.70 -8.72
CA ARG A 106 11.02 -6.80 -8.83
C ARG A 106 11.48 -6.46 -10.26
N HIS A 107 11.88 -5.20 -10.46
CA HIS A 107 12.75 -4.78 -11.55
C HIS A 107 14.09 -4.31 -10.97
#